data_AF-A0A3E1YES1-F1
#
_entry.id   AF-A0A3E1YES1-F1
#
_cell.length_a   1.000
_cell.length_b   1.000
_cell.length_c   1.000
_cell.angle_alpha   90.00
_cell.angle_beta   90.00
_cell.angle_gamma   90.00
#
_symmetry.space_group_name_H-M   'P 1'
#
loop_
_entity.id
_entity.type
_entity.pdbx_description
1 polymer ?
#
loop_
_entity_poly.entity_id
_entity_poly.type
_entity_poly.pdbx_seq_one_letter_code
_entity_poly.pdbx_strand_id
1 'polypeptide(L)'
;MGGLTETWFADGYIDFELKKYTLLAYLQDVNRYFNESKLYPQLTDIIFHYNNLIAFRDNKQYLQQQFPKRLTAVNLQKLELLYEQMIADDELMEELEDIIQYSITQMNNTIKEGTDIYEWVAGQLTIFPVGLVPLESQEGYLLLCDGSHRQTLVYNYRLTIFERHDEKYRGIHTSYVSSYQQDFVHTINHIKFLLIREQKQLPNPAVYCIETPLVMPIDETLLPIAKRSLVKYIAQQAA
;
A
#
# COMPACT_ATOMS: atom_id res chain seq x y z
N MET A 1 -15.63 -11.39 0.50
CA MET A 1 -15.25 -9.99 0.30
C MET A 1 -15.52 -9.68 -1.16
N GLY A 2 -16.44 -8.77 -1.45
CA GLY A 2 -16.77 -8.39 -2.83
C GLY A 2 -15.77 -7.36 -3.33
N GLY A 3 -14.68 -7.82 -3.95
CA GLY A 3 -13.77 -6.94 -4.68
C GLY A 3 -14.35 -6.64 -6.06
N LEU A 4 -14.02 -5.48 -6.61
CA LEU A 4 -14.28 -5.22 -8.02
C LEU A 4 -13.36 -6.12 -8.86
N THR A 5 -13.87 -6.63 -9.98
CA THR A 5 -12.99 -7.22 -10.99
C THR A 5 -12.08 -6.15 -11.56
N GLU A 6 -10.94 -6.55 -12.10
CA GLU A 6 -9.97 -5.59 -12.64
C GLU A 6 -10.60 -4.71 -13.74
N THR A 7 -11.52 -5.28 -14.52
CA THR A 7 -12.24 -4.65 -15.64
C THR A 7 -13.73 -4.41 -15.34
N TRP A 8 -14.11 -4.24 -14.07
CA TRP A 8 -15.52 -4.17 -13.63
C TRP A 8 -16.40 -3.18 -14.41
N PHE A 9 -15.84 -2.05 -14.87
CA PHE A 9 -16.54 -1.01 -15.63
C PHE A 9 -16.95 -1.48 -17.04
N ALA A 10 -16.21 -2.46 -17.58
CA ALA A 10 -16.37 -3.00 -18.93
C ALA A 10 -16.91 -4.45 -18.92
N ASP A 11 -17.11 -5.05 -17.75
CA ASP A 11 -17.57 -6.43 -17.62
C ASP A 11 -19.09 -6.55 -17.66
N GLY A 12 -19.65 -7.42 -18.49
CA GLY A 12 -21.10 -7.67 -18.50
C GLY A 12 -21.87 -6.53 -19.16
N TYR A 13 -23.05 -6.19 -18.64
CA TYR A 13 -23.89 -5.14 -19.22
C TYR A 13 -23.34 -3.75 -18.86
N ILE A 14 -23.09 -2.92 -19.88
CA ILE A 14 -22.59 -1.55 -19.75
C ILE A 14 -23.83 -0.67 -19.62
N ASP A 15 -24.20 -0.39 -18.38
CA ASP A 15 -25.35 0.43 -18.01
C ASP A 15 -24.93 1.30 -16.83
N PHE A 16 -25.13 2.61 -16.96
CA PHE A 16 -24.69 3.57 -15.97
C PHE A 16 -25.22 3.27 -14.57
N GLU A 17 -26.51 2.96 -14.42
CA GLU A 17 -27.12 2.73 -13.12
C GLU A 17 -26.51 1.51 -12.42
N LEU A 18 -26.41 0.39 -13.14
CA LEU A 18 -25.84 -0.84 -12.63
C LEU A 18 -24.39 -0.65 -12.16
N LYS A 19 -23.56 0.00 -12.98
CA LYS A 19 -22.15 0.27 -12.65
C LYS A 19 -22.01 1.24 -11.49
N LYS A 20 -22.85 2.28 -11.45
CA LYS A 20 -22.92 3.21 -10.33
C LYS A 20 -23.22 2.49 -9.02
N TYR A 21 -24.23 1.63 -8.96
CA TYR A 21 -24.55 0.88 -7.73
C TYR A 21 -23.44 -0.10 -7.34
N THR A 22 -22.84 -0.77 -8.32
CA THR A 22 -21.69 -1.68 -8.10
C THR A 22 -20.52 -0.93 -7.46
N LEU A 23 -20.19 0.25 -7.99
CA LEU A 23 -19.15 1.10 -7.43
C LEU A 23 -19.50 1.58 -6.03
N LEU A 24 -20.72 2.08 -5.81
CA LEU A 24 -21.13 2.61 -4.51
C LEU A 24 -21.08 1.53 -3.43
N ALA A 25 -21.50 0.30 -3.73
CA ALA A 25 -21.38 -0.83 -2.81
C ALA A 25 -19.91 -1.13 -2.47
N TYR A 26 -19.02 -1.13 -3.47
CA TYR A 26 -17.58 -1.31 -3.25
C TYR A 26 -16.98 -0.20 -2.38
N LEU A 27 -17.28 1.07 -2.67
CA LEU A 27 -16.75 2.22 -1.92
C LEU A 27 -17.28 2.23 -0.48
N GLN A 28 -18.53 1.82 -0.27
CA GLN A 28 -19.10 1.66 1.07
C GLN A 28 -18.31 0.61 1.87
N ASP A 29 -17.94 -0.50 1.25
CA ASP A 29 -17.12 -1.54 1.87
C ASP A 29 -15.71 -1.02 2.21
N VAL A 30 -15.06 -0.30 1.28
CA VAL A 30 -13.76 0.35 1.52
C VAL A 30 -13.83 1.31 2.70
N ASN A 31 -14.83 2.19 2.72
CA ASN A 31 -15.00 3.18 3.79
C ASN A 31 -15.24 2.53 5.16
N ARG A 32 -15.91 1.37 5.21
CA ARG A 32 -16.04 0.60 6.45
C ARG A 32 -14.68 0.17 7.01
N TYR A 33 -13.75 -0.30 6.15
CA TYR A 33 -12.39 -0.63 6.60
C TYR A 33 -11.63 0.60 7.08
N PHE A 34 -11.76 1.74 6.38
CA PHE A 34 -11.13 2.99 6.80
C PHE A 34 -11.65 3.46 8.17
N ASN A 35 -12.95 3.33 8.43
CA ASN A 35 -13.55 3.63 9.74
C ASN A 35 -13.02 2.72 10.86
N GLU A 36 -12.63 1.49 10.54
CA GLU A 36 -11.95 0.57 11.47
C GLU A 36 -10.43 0.81 11.57
N SER A 37 -9.92 1.89 10.97
CA SER A 37 -8.49 2.19 10.88
C SER A 37 -7.69 1.06 10.20
N LYS A 38 -8.31 0.32 9.27
CA LYS A 38 -7.67 -0.71 8.43
C LYS A 38 -7.47 -0.14 7.03
N LEU A 39 -6.26 0.34 6.75
CA LEU A 39 -5.99 1.08 5.54
C LEU A 39 -5.63 0.16 4.35
N TYR A 40 -4.85 -0.88 4.63
CA TYR A 40 -4.39 -1.84 3.63
C TYR A 40 -5.08 -3.21 3.82
N PRO A 41 -5.40 -3.90 2.71
CA PRO A 41 -5.04 -3.61 1.31
C PRO A 41 -5.95 -2.61 0.58
N GLN A 42 -7.02 -2.12 1.21
CA GLN A 42 -8.12 -1.39 0.58
C GLN A 42 -7.66 -0.12 -0.16
N LEU A 43 -6.78 0.68 0.43
CA LEU A 43 -6.23 1.87 -0.24
C LEU A 43 -5.45 1.51 -1.52
N THR A 44 -4.71 0.40 -1.51
CA THR A 44 -3.97 -0.04 -2.71
C THR A 44 -4.93 -0.53 -3.79
N ASP A 45 -6.02 -1.18 -3.39
CA ASP A 45 -7.02 -1.72 -4.31
C ASP A 45 -7.79 -0.62 -5.04
N ILE A 46 -8.29 0.38 -4.30
CA ILE A 46 -8.99 1.52 -4.92
C ILE A 46 -8.07 2.35 -5.82
N ILE A 47 -6.81 2.58 -5.43
CA ILE A 47 -5.81 3.25 -6.28
C ILE A 47 -5.58 2.46 -7.58
N PHE A 48 -5.55 1.14 -7.51
CA PHE A 48 -5.42 0.28 -8.70
C PHE A 48 -6.61 0.47 -9.66
N HIS A 49 -7.84 0.39 -9.17
CA HIS A 49 -9.03 0.58 -10.01
C HIS A 49 -9.12 2.00 -10.59
N TYR A 50 -8.80 3.03 -9.79
CA TYR A 50 -8.72 4.41 -10.26
C TYR A 50 -7.72 4.56 -11.40
N ASN A 51 -6.50 4.04 -11.23
CA ASN A 51 -5.47 4.10 -12.26
C ASN A 51 -5.87 3.32 -13.52
N ASN A 52 -6.62 2.22 -13.38
CA ASN A 52 -7.13 1.48 -14.53
C ASN A 52 -8.14 2.31 -15.34
N LEU A 53 -9.05 3.02 -14.65
CA LEU A 53 -10.01 3.93 -15.31
C LEU A 53 -9.31 5.09 -16.01
N ILE A 54 -8.32 5.71 -15.37
CA ILE A 54 -7.52 6.78 -15.97
C ILE A 54 -6.76 6.27 -17.19
N ALA A 55 -6.11 5.11 -17.07
CA ALA A 55 -5.39 4.50 -18.19
C ALA A 55 -6.32 4.20 -19.37
N PHE A 56 -7.53 3.70 -19.12
CA PHE A 56 -8.52 3.45 -20.16
C PHE A 56 -9.04 4.75 -20.80
N ARG A 57 -9.37 5.76 -19.98
CA ARG A 57 -9.85 7.07 -20.47
C ARG A 57 -8.82 7.78 -21.34
N ASP A 58 -7.56 7.79 -20.92
CA ASP A 58 -6.49 8.56 -21.56
C ASP A 58 -5.90 7.83 -22.78
N ASN A 59 -5.92 6.49 -22.81
CA ASN A 59 -5.31 5.69 -23.88
C ASN A 59 -6.31 5.15 -24.90
N LYS A 60 -7.03 6.05 -25.57
CA LYS A 60 -7.94 5.77 -26.70
C LYS A 60 -7.30 5.06 -27.92
N GLN A 61 -5.97 4.82 -27.97
CA GLN A 61 -5.31 4.22 -29.14
C GLN A 61 -4.12 3.28 -28.85
N TYR A 62 -3.47 3.33 -27.68
CA TYR A 62 -2.26 2.55 -27.40
C TYR A 62 -2.41 1.72 -26.11
N LEU A 63 -2.98 0.52 -26.27
CA LEU A 63 -3.57 -0.26 -25.18
C LEU A 63 -2.60 -1.19 -24.42
N GLN A 64 -1.32 -1.30 -24.77
CA GLN A 64 -0.46 -2.34 -24.18
C GLN A 64 0.65 -1.84 -23.25
N GLN A 65 1.13 -0.60 -23.40
CA GLN A 65 2.35 -0.16 -22.72
C GLN A 65 2.11 0.52 -21.37
N GLN A 66 0.89 0.97 -21.07
CA GLN A 66 0.60 1.79 -19.89
C GLN A 66 -0.34 1.15 -18.87
N PHE A 67 -0.93 -0.01 -19.17
CA PHE A 67 -1.82 -0.66 -18.21
C PHE A 67 -1.05 -1.24 -17.02
N PRO A 68 -1.62 -1.17 -15.80
CA PRO A 68 -0.97 -1.69 -14.62
C PRO A 68 -0.70 -3.20 -14.72
N LYS A 69 0.51 -3.64 -14.33
CA LYS A 69 1.02 -5.03 -14.44
C LYS A 69 0.19 -6.13 -13.76
N ARG A 70 -0.85 -5.76 -13.00
CA ARG A 70 -1.80 -6.72 -12.42
C ARG A 70 -2.76 -7.28 -13.47
N LEU A 71 -3.03 -6.55 -14.55
CA LEU A 71 -3.90 -7.01 -15.63
C LEU A 71 -3.28 -8.20 -16.36
N THR A 72 -4.06 -9.26 -16.49
CA THR A 72 -3.69 -10.42 -17.30
C THR A 72 -3.79 -10.10 -18.80
N ALA A 73 -3.09 -10.88 -19.64
CA ALA A 73 -3.20 -10.75 -21.10
C ALA A 73 -4.65 -10.91 -21.59
N VAL A 74 -5.44 -11.73 -20.92
CA VAL A 74 -6.87 -11.92 -21.21
C VAL A 74 -7.67 -10.64 -20.91
N ASN A 75 -7.37 -9.96 -19.80
CA ASN A 75 -8.05 -8.70 -19.44
C ASN A 75 -7.73 -7.59 -20.44
N LEU A 76 -6.48 -7.50 -20.90
CA LEU A 76 -6.07 -6.53 -21.91
C LEU A 76 -6.78 -6.77 -23.25
N GLN A 77 -6.78 -8.02 -23.74
CA GLN A 77 -7.50 -8.38 -24.97
C GLN A 77 -8.99 -8.06 -24.89
N LYS A 78 -9.60 -8.29 -23.72
CA LYS A 78 -11.01 -7.95 -23.51
C LYS A 78 -11.26 -6.45 -23.62
N LEU A 79 -10.42 -5.62 -23.01
CA LEU A 79 -10.53 -4.16 -23.12
C LEU A 79 -10.29 -3.67 -24.56
N GLU A 80 -9.34 -4.27 -25.28
CA GLU A 80 -9.09 -3.97 -26.70
C GLU A 80 -10.32 -4.24 -27.57
N LEU A 81 -10.91 -5.44 -27.44
CA LEU A 81 -12.11 -5.81 -28.21
C LEU A 81 -13.33 -4.94 -27.89
N LEU A 82 -13.53 -4.59 -26.62
CA LEU A 82 -14.63 -3.71 -26.21
C LEU A 82 -14.46 -2.31 -26.80
N TYR A 83 -13.23 -1.80 -26.81
CA TYR A 83 -12.93 -0.50 -27.39
C TYR A 83 -13.20 -0.47 -28.90
N GLU A 84 -12.83 -1.52 -29.64
CA GLU A 84 -13.16 -1.65 -31.07
C GLU A 84 -14.67 -1.63 -31.33
N GLN A 85 -15.46 -2.29 -30.46
CA GLN A 85 -16.92 -2.30 -30.56
C GLN A 85 -17.53 -0.91 -30.29
N MET A 86 -16.96 -0.16 -29.34
CA MET A 86 -17.44 1.17 -28.96
C MET A 86 -17.20 2.23 -30.03
N ILE A 87 -16.12 2.13 -30.80
CA ILE A 87 -15.91 3.03 -31.95
C ILE A 87 -17.05 2.90 -32.98
N ALA A 88 -17.72 1.75 -33.03
CA ALA A 88 -18.82 1.51 -33.95
C ALA A 88 -20.20 1.94 -33.39
N ASP A 89 -20.29 2.27 -32.10
CA ASP A 89 -21.54 2.58 -31.39
C ASP A 89 -21.37 3.80 -30.48
N ASP A 90 -21.83 4.96 -30.98
CA ASP A 90 -21.71 6.25 -30.28
C ASP A 90 -22.48 6.27 -28.94
N GLU A 91 -23.61 5.55 -28.82
CA GLU A 91 -24.43 5.55 -27.59
C GLU A 91 -23.77 4.73 -26.48
N LEU A 92 -23.20 3.57 -26.83
CA LEU A 92 -22.42 2.77 -25.87
C LEU A 92 -21.14 3.47 -25.42
N MET A 93 -20.51 4.24 -26.31
CA MET A 93 -19.32 5.03 -25.96
C MET A 93 -19.67 6.14 -24.96
N GLU A 94 -20.77 6.86 -25.18
CA GLU A 94 -21.24 7.93 -24.28
C GLU A 94 -21.57 7.39 -22.88
N GLU A 95 -22.34 6.30 -22.80
CA GLU A 95 -22.66 5.62 -21.53
C GLU A 95 -21.40 5.21 -20.75
N LEU A 96 -20.39 4.67 -21.44
CA LEU A 96 -19.13 4.29 -20.78
C LEU A 96 -18.35 5.51 -20.29
N GLU A 97 -18.30 6.59 -21.08
CA GLU A 97 -17.64 7.83 -20.65
C GLU A 97 -18.29 8.38 -19.38
N ASP A 98 -19.62 8.34 -19.27
CA ASP A 98 -20.37 8.73 -18.08
C ASP A 98 -20.04 7.85 -16.87
N ILE A 99 -19.99 6.52 -17.06
CA ILE A 99 -19.58 5.56 -16.02
C ILE A 99 -18.17 5.89 -15.52
N ILE A 100 -17.21 6.08 -16.43
CA ILE A 100 -15.81 6.34 -16.11
C ILE A 100 -15.67 7.68 -15.37
N GLN A 101 -16.30 8.74 -15.88
CA GLN A 101 -16.20 10.08 -15.32
C GLN A 101 -16.80 10.17 -13.91
N TYR A 102 -17.96 9.55 -13.71
CA TYR A 102 -18.56 9.40 -12.39
C TYR A 102 -17.65 8.61 -11.44
N SER A 103 -17.13 7.49 -11.91
CA SER A 103 -16.32 6.57 -11.11
C SER A 103 -15.00 7.16 -10.64
N ILE A 104 -14.28 7.83 -11.54
CA ILE A 104 -13.03 8.53 -11.24
C ILE A 104 -13.26 9.56 -10.12
N THR A 105 -14.35 10.32 -10.21
CA THR A 105 -14.67 11.36 -9.23
C THR A 105 -14.94 10.76 -7.85
N GLN A 106 -15.76 9.70 -7.77
CA GLN A 106 -16.06 9.04 -6.50
C GLN A 106 -14.84 8.33 -5.90
N MET A 107 -14.07 7.59 -6.72
CA MET A 107 -12.86 6.91 -6.26
C MET A 107 -11.79 7.89 -5.78
N ASN A 108 -11.61 9.03 -6.46
CA ASN A 108 -10.64 10.04 -6.04
C ASN A 108 -10.97 10.62 -4.66
N ASN A 109 -12.25 10.84 -4.36
CA ASN A 109 -12.66 11.31 -3.03
C ASN A 109 -12.32 10.29 -1.94
N THR A 110 -12.63 9.02 -2.14
CA THR A 110 -12.28 7.95 -1.19
C THR A 110 -10.76 7.74 -1.08
N ILE A 111 -10.00 7.91 -2.18
CA ILE A 111 -8.53 7.86 -2.16
C ILE A 111 -7.98 8.99 -1.30
N LYS A 112 -8.54 10.21 -1.39
CA LYS A 112 -8.13 11.33 -0.55
C LYS A 112 -8.38 11.02 0.93
N GLU A 113 -9.56 10.51 1.28
CA GLU A 113 -9.87 10.09 2.66
C GLU A 113 -8.84 9.08 3.19
N GLY A 114 -8.51 8.03 2.40
CA GLY A 114 -7.49 7.06 2.80
C GLY A 114 -6.07 7.65 2.85
N THR A 115 -5.77 8.65 2.01
CA THR A 115 -4.49 9.35 2.02
C THR A 115 -4.37 10.24 3.26
N ASP A 116 -5.44 10.91 3.67
CA ASP A 116 -5.47 11.71 4.89
C ASP A 116 -5.22 10.84 6.13
N ILE A 117 -5.83 9.64 6.19
CA ILE A 117 -5.53 8.65 7.24
C ILE A 117 -4.04 8.26 7.21
N TYR A 118 -3.51 7.93 6.02
CA TYR A 118 -2.10 7.58 5.86
C TYR A 118 -1.18 8.69 6.39
N GLU A 119 -1.42 9.94 5.99
CA GLU A 119 -0.61 11.10 6.37
C GLU A 119 -0.68 11.36 7.87
N TRP A 120 -1.87 11.27 8.45
CA TRP A 120 -2.06 11.41 9.89
C TRP A 120 -1.28 10.35 10.67
N VAL A 121 -1.40 9.06 10.31
CA VAL A 121 -0.65 7.99 10.98
C VAL A 121 0.85 8.17 10.79
N ALA A 122 1.30 8.45 9.56
CA ALA A 122 2.72 8.64 9.26
C ALA A 122 3.32 9.82 10.05
N GLY A 123 2.56 10.89 10.26
CA GLY A 123 2.96 12.05 11.06
C GLY A 123 3.08 11.78 12.55
N GLN A 124 2.46 10.71 13.06
CA GLN A 124 2.55 10.27 14.45
C GLN A 124 3.58 9.16 14.69
N LEU A 125 4.36 8.78 13.67
CA LEU A 125 5.45 7.82 13.80
C LEU A 125 6.76 8.53 14.13
N THR A 126 7.41 8.09 15.21
CA THR A 126 8.76 8.52 15.56
C THR A 126 9.74 7.40 15.23
N ILE A 127 10.73 7.67 14.39
CA ILE A 127 11.75 6.70 13.97
C ILE A 127 13.10 7.13 14.48
N PHE A 128 13.80 6.23 15.17
CA PHE A 128 15.16 6.48 15.65
C PHE A 128 16.01 5.21 15.63
N PRO A 129 17.33 5.34 15.42
CA PRO A 129 18.25 4.21 15.54
C PRO A 129 18.47 3.83 17.00
N VAL A 130 18.60 2.53 17.25
CA VAL A 130 18.92 2.00 18.58
C VAL A 130 20.42 1.79 18.67
N GLY A 131 21.10 2.69 19.39
CA GLY A 131 22.56 2.67 19.54
C GLY A 131 23.29 2.97 18.23
N LEU A 132 24.46 2.33 18.04
CA LEU A 132 25.27 2.55 16.84
C LEU A 132 24.63 1.95 15.59
N VAL A 133 24.58 2.76 14.53
CA VAL A 133 24.15 2.35 13.19
C VAL A 133 25.39 1.90 12.40
N PRO A 134 25.39 0.70 11.80
CA PRO A 134 26.47 0.23 10.94
C PRO A 134 26.56 1.04 9.64
N LEU A 135 27.70 0.94 8.93
CA LEU A 135 27.85 1.51 7.59
C LEU A 135 26.85 0.91 6.58
N GLU A 136 26.53 -0.38 6.71
CA GLU A 136 25.54 -1.07 5.89
C GLU A 136 24.18 -1.11 6.60
N SER A 137 23.24 -0.26 6.17
CA SER A 137 21.88 -0.18 6.73
C SER A 137 20.82 -0.90 5.88
N GLN A 138 21.25 -1.65 4.86
CA GLN A 138 20.35 -2.32 3.92
C GLN A 138 19.60 -3.50 4.53
N GLU A 139 20.12 -4.11 5.59
CA GLU A 139 19.45 -5.16 6.34
C GLU A 139 19.66 -4.98 7.85
N GLY A 140 18.68 -5.44 8.63
CA GLY A 140 18.68 -5.20 10.07
C GLY A 140 17.38 -5.60 10.75
N TYR A 141 17.12 -4.97 11.89
CA TYR A 141 15.90 -5.18 12.67
C TYR A 141 15.07 -3.91 12.80
N LEU A 142 13.76 -4.08 12.71
CA LEU A 142 12.74 -3.09 12.97
C LEU A 142 12.01 -3.49 14.25
N LEU A 143 12.05 -2.61 15.24
CA LEU A 143 11.26 -2.69 16.46
C LEU A 143 10.03 -1.79 16.27
N LEU A 144 8.84 -2.34 16.41
CA LEU A 144 7.58 -1.62 16.30
C LEU A 144 6.86 -1.63 17.65
N CYS A 145 6.58 -0.43 18.18
CA CYS A 145 5.83 -0.22 19.42
C CYS A 145 4.61 0.66 19.12
N ASP A 146 3.43 0.18 19.53
CA ASP A 146 2.19 0.95 19.46
C ASP A 146 1.91 1.69 20.78
N GLY A 147 0.88 2.53 20.78
CA GLY A 147 0.50 3.34 21.94
C GLY A 147 -0.02 2.55 23.14
N SER A 148 -0.21 1.22 23.00
CA SER A 148 -0.60 0.38 24.12
C SER A 148 0.57 0.16 25.09
N HIS A 149 1.82 0.34 24.62
CA HIS A 149 3.06 0.07 25.33
C HIS A 149 3.11 -1.32 25.99
N ARG A 150 2.35 -2.30 25.47
CA ARG A 150 2.32 -3.65 26.04
C ARG A 150 3.47 -4.51 25.51
N GLN A 151 3.77 -4.37 24.23
CA GLN A 151 4.74 -5.22 23.56
C GLN A 151 5.50 -4.48 22.46
N THR A 152 6.75 -4.88 22.28
CA THR A 152 7.60 -4.50 21.15
C THR A 152 7.65 -5.67 20.17
N LEU A 153 7.21 -5.43 18.95
CA LEU A 153 7.27 -6.41 17.87
C LEU A 153 8.58 -6.25 17.13
N VAL A 154 9.25 -7.37 16.86
CA VAL A 154 10.54 -7.39 16.17
C VAL A 154 10.39 -8.04 14.82
N TYR A 155 10.81 -7.29 13.80
CA TYR A 155 10.88 -7.75 12.43
C TYR A 155 12.32 -7.68 11.95
N ASN A 156 12.77 -8.70 11.21
CA ASN A 156 13.93 -8.54 10.36
C ASN A 156 13.48 -7.76 9.12
N TYR A 157 14.29 -6.81 8.66
CA TYR A 157 14.05 -6.12 7.40
C TYR A 157 15.22 -6.25 6.43
N ARG A 158 14.91 -6.27 5.14
CA ARG A 158 15.87 -6.16 4.05
C ARG A 158 15.35 -5.21 2.97
N LEU A 159 16.17 -4.23 2.61
CA LEU A 159 15.90 -3.31 1.52
C LEU A 159 16.19 -4.00 0.18
N THR A 160 15.31 -3.80 -0.78
CA THR A 160 15.48 -4.27 -2.16
C THR A 160 15.42 -3.08 -3.09
N ILE A 161 16.39 -2.94 -3.99
CA ILE A 161 16.40 -1.88 -4.99
C ILE A 161 15.70 -2.41 -6.24
N PHE A 162 14.68 -1.70 -6.68
CA PHE A 162 14.02 -1.93 -7.96
C PHE A 162 14.31 -0.73 -8.88
N GLU A 163 14.90 -1.00 -10.04
CA GLU A 163 15.08 0.02 -11.08
C GLU A 163 13.87 -0.06 -12.04
N ARG A 164 13.08 1.01 -12.11
CA ARG A 164 12.19 1.27 -13.26
C ARG A 164 12.87 2.28 -14.17
N HIS A 165 12.47 2.25 -15.44
CA HIS A 165 13.05 3.06 -16.53
C HIS A 165 13.19 4.56 -16.24
N ASP A 166 12.48 5.13 -15.25
CA ASP A 166 12.66 6.54 -14.83
C ASP A 166 12.78 6.77 -13.31
N GLU A 167 12.66 5.75 -12.44
CA GLU A 167 12.72 5.94 -10.97
C GLU A 167 13.31 4.72 -10.23
N LYS A 168 14.19 4.99 -9.24
CA LYS A 168 14.73 3.99 -8.30
C LYS A 168 13.77 3.82 -7.12
N TYR A 169 12.96 2.77 -7.15
CA TYR A 169 12.11 2.41 -6.01
C TYR A 169 12.88 1.52 -5.05
N ARG A 170 12.90 1.88 -3.76
CA ARG A 170 13.37 1.00 -2.69
C ARG A 170 12.17 0.30 -2.07
N GLY A 171 12.11 -1.01 -2.22
CA GLY A 171 11.19 -1.86 -1.46
C GLY A 171 11.80 -2.27 -0.12
N ILE A 172 10.96 -2.73 0.79
CA ILE A 172 11.38 -3.32 2.05
C ILE A 172 10.62 -4.63 2.24
N HIS A 173 11.36 -5.71 2.43
CA HIS A 173 10.81 -6.97 2.89
C HIS A 173 10.97 -7.03 4.42
N THR A 174 9.95 -7.51 5.11
CA THR A 174 10.01 -7.71 6.56
C THR A 174 9.48 -9.08 6.92
N SER A 175 10.18 -9.79 7.80
CA SER A 175 9.71 -11.05 8.39
C SER A 175 9.62 -10.90 9.91
N TYR A 176 8.53 -11.40 10.48
CA TYR A 176 8.37 -11.41 11.94
C TYR A 176 9.42 -12.32 12.57
N VAL A 177 10.04 -11.86 13.66
CA VAL A 177 11.07 -12.60 14.40
C VAL A 177 10.53 -12.98 15.77
N SER A 178 10.12 -11.99 16.56
CA SER A 178 9.67 -12.22 17.95
C SER A 178 8.90 -11.01 18.49
N SER A 179 8.30 -11.19 19.67
CA SER A 179 7.62 -10.14 20.42
C SER A 179 8.12 -10.15 21.87
N TYR A 180 8.42 -8.97 22.40
CA TYR A 180 8.84 -8.81 23.80
C TYR A 180 7.80 -7.98 24.54
N GLN A 181 7.41 -8.41 25.73
CA GLN A 181 6.59 -7.56 26.60
C GLN A 181 7.44 -6.39 27.09
N GLN A 182 6.88 -5.19 27.12
CA GLN A 182 7.59 -4.04 27.69
C GLN A 182 7.57 -4.15 29.22
N ASP A 183 8.71 -4.52 29.78
CA ASP A 183 8.96 -4.55 31.21
C ASP A 183 10.31 -3.87 31.50
N PHE A 184 10.68 -3.79 32.78
CA PHE A 184 11.95 -3.18 33.19
C PHE A 184 13.19 -3.93 32.68
N VAL A 185 13.03 -5.16 32.16
CA VAL A 185 14.12 -6.01 31.67
C VAL A 185 14.31 -5.81 30.17
N HIS A 186 13.23 -5.82 29.40
CA HIS A 186 13.18 -5.74 27.95
C HIS A 186 13.13 -4.29 27.46
N THR A 187 14.12 -3.49 27.88
CA THR A 187 14.35 -2.17 27.28
C THR A 187 14.79 -2.33 25.81
N ILE A 188 14.55 -1.31 24.99
CA ILE A 188 14.92 -1.30 23.55
C ILE A 188 16.40 -1.66 23.33
N ASN A 189 17.29 -1.13 24.18
CA ASN A 189 18.73 -1.46 24.14
C ASN A 189 19.01 -2.92 24.53
N HIS A 190 18.30 -3.45 25.52
CA HIS A 190 18.42 -4.85 25.91
C HIS A 190 17.91 -5.78 24.81
N ILE A 191 16.81 -5.44 24.15
CA ILE A 191 16.29 -6.18 22.99
C ILE A 191 17.34 -6.22 21.87
N LYS A 192 18.00 -5.11 21.54
CA LYS A 192 19.12 -5.11 20.57
C LYS A 192 20.23 -6.08 20.98
N PHE A 193 20.61 -6.11 22.25
CA PHE A 193 21.62 -7.04 22.76
C PHE A 193 21.17 -8.52 22.62
N LEU A 194 19.91 -8.82 22.95
CA LEU A 194 19.33 -10.16 22.78
C LEU A 194 19.37 -10.59 21.30
N LEU A 195 18.97 -9.71 20.39
CA LEU A 195 18.96 -9.99 18.95
C LEU A 195 20.37 -10.32 18.43
N ILE A 196 21.40 -9.58 18.84
CA ILE A 196 22.79 -9.85 18.42
C ILE A 196 23.26 -11.21 18.97
N ARG A 197 22.86 -11.57 20.19
CA ARG A 197 23.27 -12.83 20.83
C ARG A 197 22.58 -14.04 20.20
N GLU A 198 21.30 -13.93 19.89
CA GLU A 198 20.47 -15.02 19.36
C GLU A 198 20.65 -15.19 17.85
N GLN A 199 20.78 -14.09 17.11
CA GLN A 199 20.84 -14.08 15.64
C GLN A 199 22.24 -13.77 15.13
N LYS A 200 23.11 -14.78 15.14
CA LYS A 200 24.52 -14.70 14.71
C LYS A 200 24.72 -14.34 13.24
N GLN A 201 23.67 -14.35 12.43
CA GLN A 201 23.75 -14.03 10.99
C GLN A 201 24.10 -12.56 10.75
N LEU A 202 23.74 -11.66 11.68
CA LEU A 202 24.04 -10.24 11.60
C LEU A 202 24.79 -9.80 12.86
N PRO A 203 26.14 -9.79 12.86
CA PRO A 203 26.92 -9.43 14.04
C PRO A 203 26.83 -7.94 14.38
N ASN A 204 26.58 -7.08 13.40
CA ASN A 204 26.40 -5.64 13.58
C ASN A 204 25.17 -5.13 12.80
N PRO A 205 23.94 -5.48 13.23
CA PRO A 205 22.73 -5.12 12.52
C PRO A 205 22.36 -3.65 12.74
N ALA A 206 21.82 -3.01 11.71
CA ALA A 206 21.10 -1.76 11.89
C ALA A 206 19.79 -2.06 12.62
N VAL A 207 19.56 -1.41 13.76
CA VAL A 207 18.32 -1.58 14.52
C VAL A 207 17.62 -0.24 14.60
N TYR A 208 16.40 -0.18 14.09
CA TYR A 208 15.55 1.00 14.14
C TYR A 208 14.33 0.72 15.01
N CYS A 209 13.98 1.67 15.86
CA CYS A 209 12.75 1.63 16.62
C CYS A 209 11.76 2.63 16.02
N ILE A 210 10.52 2.16 15.86
CA ILE A 210 9.38 2.95 15.42
C ILE A 210 8.35 2.90 16.53
N GLU A 211 8.07 4.08 17.07
CA GLU A 211 7.11 4.27 18.14
C GLU A 211 5.98 5.18 17.67
N THR A 212 4.77 4.91 18.17
CA THR A 212 3.62 5.77 17.95
C THR A 212 2.73 5.78 19.18
N PRO A 213 2.08 6.91 19.52
CA PRO A 213 1.07 6.95 20.56
C PRO A 213 -0.26 6.31 20.14
N LEU A 214 -0.41 5.91 18.87
CA LEU A 214 -1.65 5.39 18.32
C LEU A 214 -1.81 3.90 18.59
N VAL A 215 -3.05 3.46 18.82
CA VAL A 215 -3.41 2.03 18.91
C VAL A 215 -4.29 1.68 17.72
N MET A 216 -3.72 0.96 16.76
CA MET A 216 -4.35 0.63 15.48
C MET A 216 -3.96 -0.78 15.01
N PRO A 217 -4.70 -1.36 14.06
CA PRO A 217 -4.35 -2.65 13.46
C PRO A 217 -2.91 -2.67 12.92
N ILE A 218 -2.14 -3.65 13.39
CA ILE A 218 -0.71 -3.75 13.07
C ILE A 218 -0.53 -4.09 11.60
N ASP A 219 -1.14 -5.17 11.14
CA ASP A 219 -0.89 -5.72 9.81
C ASP A 219 -1.50 -4.86 8.69
N GLU A 220 -2.69 -4.30 8.93
CA GLU A 220 -3.43 -3.51 7.96
C GLU A 220 -3.00 -2.04 7.89
N THR A 221 -2.38 -1.50 8.95
CA THR A 221 -2.09 -0.05 9.02
C THR A 221 -0.70 0.26 9.53
N LEU A 222 -0.37 -0.08 10.78
CA LEU A 222 0.89 0.38 11.39
C LEU A 222 2.12 -0.18 10.67
N LEU A 223 2.17 -1.49 10.43
CA LEU A 223 3.32 -2.16 9.83
C LEU A 223 3.55 -1.73 8.36
N PRO A 224 2.53 -1.65 7.48
CA PRO A 224 2.68 -1.10 6.13
C PRO A 224 3.21 0.35 6.10
N ILE A 225 2.69 1.21 6.98
CA ILE A 225 3.11 2.63 7.03
C ILE A 225 4.50 2.74 7.62
N ALA A 226 4.80 2.03 8.71
CA ALA A 226 6.11 1.96 9.34
C ALA A 226 7.20 1.51 8.35
N LYS A 227 6.91 0.48 7.53
CA LYS A 227 7.80 0.04 6.44
C LYS A 227 8.14 1.17 5.47
N ARG A 228 7.12 1.88 4.97
CA ARG A 228 7.31 2.98 4.02
C ARG A 228 8.09 4.14 4.64
N SER A 229 7.77 4.51 5.89
CA SER A 229 8.45 5.57 6.61
C SER A 229 9.91 5.22 6.92
N LEU A 230 10.20 3.96 7.26
CA LEU A 230 11.57 3.49 7.48
C LEU A 230 12.43 3.58 6.22
N VAL A 231 11.89 3.18 5.07
CA VAL A 231 12.61 3.30 3.78
C VAL A 231 12.97 4.76 3.49
N LYS A 232 12.02 5.69 3.70
CA LYS A 232 12.26 7.13 3.53
C LYS A 232 13.35 7.63 4.49
N TYR A 233 13.28 7.22 5.76
CA TYR A 233 14.25 7.59 6.78
C TYR A 233 15.68 7.13 6.44
N ILE A 234 15.85 5.86 6.08
CA ILE A 234 17.16 5.30 5.70
C ILE A 234 17.69 5.97 4.43
N ALA A 235 16.82 6.27 3.45
CA ALA A 235 17.22 6.97 2.23
C ALA A 235 17.71 8.41 2.50
N GLN A 236 17.10 9.13 3.44
CA GLN A 236 17.52 10.47 3.85
C GLN A 236 18.84 10.48 4.61
N GLN A 237 19.13 9.45 5.43
CA GLN A 237 20.39 9.35 6.16
C GLN A 237 21.58 8.90 5.29
N ALA A 238 21.30 8.26 4.16
CA ALA A 238 22.33 7.80 3.22
C ALA A 238 22.72 8.85 2.16
N ALA A 239 22.02 10.00 2.12
CA ALA A 239 22.28 11.13 1.24
C ALA A 239 23.17 12.17 1.94
#